data_AF-U5BY81-F1
#
_entry.id   AF-U5BY81-F1
#
_cell.length_a   1.000
_cell.length_b   1.000
_cell.length_c   1.000
_cell.angle_alpha   90.00
_cell.angle_beta   90.00
_cell.angle_gamma   90.00
#
_symmetry.space_group_name_H-M   'P 1'
#
loop_
_entity.id
_entity.type
_entity.pdbx_description
1 polymer ?
#
loop_
_entity_poly.entity_id
_entity_poly.type
_entity_poly.pdbx_seq_one_letter_code
_entity_poly.pdbx_strand_id
1 'polypeptide(L)'
;MKTFKVILDNLSASDIKAFRSFLLSGKKGGEGKKLMLFDEWLNFNHETKKENATTFLDENYSKQAYYQLRKRLWDDLIMFFFLQNKENHGDDKLKVEMDCHKNLCCFTIFIDKKLLKEAHSLILEIIDKAIKHQLPHIYIEAIALYARYFPFSEKVSAYRNSVRSQIKLLHEEIDFYCYLNRYQKESIEKFHVSDEDFREKLLKDQNYYADGENRWLLEEFFTINKLFQKRDYKGAYLALMIFSNGIENHQVYRDKTQVRGLIYIELIKCCLCLGNNFEGSTWIQKAEAVLGNHEYWKIIICELKFLLAFRSSNLSTQFSILQEASKIEIMLEHENCHFKWQAYSIFSSFQKKDFKEVIKAINAKSFTILKHQNWLILMRFLELISILELKDLDWFQFKLETISKKNKMLSTQYRRMHHLLNMLKDSFIPPIGKSDALEISKRVEFIETNFPWHPLGIEIFDINKTIGYLLPLNLISRP
;
A
#
# COMPACT_ATOMS: atom_id res chain seq x y z
N MET A 1 -5.80 18.95 -27.06
CA MET A 1 -6.73 17.94 -27.63
C MET A 1 -7.19 16.89 -26.63
N LYS A 2 -6.44 16.60 -25.55
CA LYS A 2 -6.94 15.79 -24.42
C LYS A 2 -8.25 16.34 -23.83
N THR A 3 -8.39 17.66 -23.78
CA THR A 3 -9.56 18.40 -23.26
C THR A 3 -10.88 18.06 -23.93
N PHE A 4 -10.91 17.83 -25.26
CA PHE A 4 -12.15 17.50 -25.97
C PHE A 4 -12.66 16.10 -25.59
N LYS A 5 -11.75 15.12 -25.56
CA LYS A 5 -12.10 13.74 -25.19
C LYS A 5 -12.49 13.63 -23.72
N VAL A 6 -11.78 14.31 -22.83
CA VAL A 6 -12.15 14.40 -21.41
C VAL A 6 -13.56 14.99 -21.23
N ILE A 7 -13.94 15.99 -22.03
CA ILE A 7 -15.30 16.53 -22.02
C ILE A 7 -16.31 15.50 -22.52
N LEU A 8 -16.01 14.78 -23.60
CA LEU A 8 -16.90 13.73 -24.13
C LEU A 8 -17.08 12.55 -23.17
N ASP A 9 -15.98 12.05 -22.60
CA ASP A 9 -15.96 10.90 -21.70
C ASP A 9 -16.73 11.18 -20.40
N ASN A 10 -16.87 12.46 -20.03
CA ASN A 10 -17.61 12.94 -18.86
C ASN A 10 -19.05 13.37 -19.17
N LEU A 11 -19.53 13.26 -20.42
CA LEU A 11 -20.93 13.53 -20.74
C LEU A 11 -21.83 12.42 -20.19
N SER A 12 -22.90 12.79 -19.48
CA SER A 12 -23.91 11.81 -19.09
C SER A 12 -24.69 11.29 -20.30
N ALA A 13 -25.33 10.12 -20.19
CA ALA A 13 -26.19 9.59 -21.25
C ALA A 13 -27.33 10.56 -21.63
N SER A 14 -27.83 11.34 -20.66
CA SER A 14 -28.79 12.41 -20.89
C SER A 14 -28.21 13.58 -21.69
N ASP A 15 -26.97 13.99 -21.42
CA ASP A 15 -26.31 15.10 -22.12
C ASP A 15 -25.95 14.71 -23.55
N ILE A 16 -25.50 13.46 -23.76
CA ILE A 16 -25.30 12.89 -25.09
C ILE A 16 -26.60 12.94 -25.89
N LYS A 17 -27.72 12.48 -25.31
CA LYS A 17 -29.02 12.48 -25.98
C LYS A 17 -29.51 13.90 -26.30
N ALA A 18 -29.33 14.83 -25.36
CA ALA A 18 -29.72 16.22 -25.52
C ALA A 18 -28.85 16.94 -26.57
N PHE A 19 -27.55 16.67 -26.60
CA PHE A 19 -26.65 17.25 -27.60
C PHE A 19 -26.89 16.69 -29.00
N ARG A 20 -27.16 15.38 -29.13
CA ARG A 20 -27.60 14.79 -30.41
C ARG A 20 -28.86 15.47 -30.93
N SER A 21 -29.81 15.73 -30.05
CA SER A 21 -31.06 16.44 -30.38
C SER A 21 -30.79 17.91 -30.78
N PHE A 22 -29.83 18.58 -30.11
CA PHE A 22 -29.38 19.93 -30.46
C PHE A 22 -28.69 19.99 -31.83
N LEU A 23 -27.84 19.03 -32.17
CA LEU A 23 -27.19 18.97 -33.49
C LEU A 23 -28.21 18.75 -34.64
N LEU A 24 -29.36 18.18 -34.32
CA LEU A 24 -30.45 17.91 -35.27
C LEU A 24 -31.48 19.05 -35.35
N SER A 25 -31.53 19.96 -34.37
CA SER A 25 -32.60 20.97 -34.24
C SER A 25 -32.58 22.12 -35.27
N GLY A 26 -31.69 22.04 -36.28
CA GLY A 26 -31.53 23.06 -37.32
C GLY A 26 -31.55 22.56 -38.78
N LYS A 27 -31.96 21.31 -39.06
CA LYS A 27 -31.93 20.74 -40.43
C LYS A 27 -33.22 20.05 -40.87
N LYS A 28 -33.71 20.40 -42.07
CA LYS A 28 -34.67 19.60 -42.85
C LYS A 28 -33.89 18.70 -43.82
N GLY A 29 -33.88 17.39 -43.59
CA GLY A 29 -33.64 16.39 -44.65
C GLY A 29 -32.20 15.98 -44.98
N GLY A 30 -31.33 15.73 -43.99
CA GLY A 30 -30.09 14.99 -44.25
C GLY A 30 -29.28 14.71 -42.99
N GLU A 31 -28.76 13.49 -42.85
CA GLU A 31 -27.91 13.06 -41.73
C GLU A 31 -26.80 14.08 -41.46
N GLY A 32 -26.76 14.58 -40.23
CA GLY A 32 -25.84 15.62 -39.83
C GLY A 32 -24.41 15.09 -39.85
N LYS A 33 -23.59 15.50 -40.83
CA LYS A 33 -22.13 15.24 -40.86
C LYS A 33 -21.43 15.51 -39.50
N LYS A 34 -21.94 16.46 -38.71
CA LYS A 34 -21.51 16.76 -37.34
C LYS A 34 -21.93 15.67 -36.32
N LEU A 35 -23.15 15.16 -36.43
CA LEU A 35 -23.67 14.06 -35.60
C LEU A 35 -22.88 12.76 -35.86
N MET A 36 -22.62 12.43 -37.13
CA MET A 36 -21.81 11.26 -37.48
C MET A 36 -20.40 11.34 -36.88
N LEU A 37 -19.74 12.50 -37.00
CA LEU A 37 -18.42 12.73 -36.42
C LEU A 37 -18.46 12.68 -34.88
N PHE A 38 -19.53 13.17 -34.26
CA PHE A 38 -19.72 13.13 -32.80
C PHE A 38 -19.92 11.70 -32.29
N ASP A 39 -20.75 10.90 -32.96
CA ASP A 39 -21.03 9.51 -32.59
C ASP A 39 -19.80 8.60 -32.79
N GLU A 40 -19.04 8.83 -33.86
CA GLU A 40 -17.79 8.14 -34.08
C GLU A 40 -16.76 8.46 -32.98
N TRP A 41 -16.73 9.72 -32.51
CA TRP A 41 -15.85 10.14 -31.42
C TRP A 41 -16.25 9.60 -30.05
N LEU A 42 -17.55 9.43 -29.78
CA LEU A 42 -18.03 8.74 -28.57
C LEU A 42 -17.62 7.26 -28.55
N ASN A 43 -17.58 6.61 -29.72
CA ASN A 43 -17.26 5.19 -29.84
C ASN A 43 -15.75 4.91 -30.00
N PHE A 44 -14.91 5.96 -29.97
CA PHE A 44 -13.47 5.83 -30.25
C PHE A 44 -12.69 5.34 -29.01
N ASN A 45 -12.48 4.02 -28.91
CA ASN A 45 -11.62 3.41 -27.89
C ASN A 45 -10.13 3.46 -28.30
N HIS A 46 -9.27 4.00 -27.43
CA HIS A 46 -7.84 4.21 -27.71
C HIS A 46 -7.01 2.92 -27.70
N GLU A 47 -7.57 1.78 -27.28
CA GLU A 47 -6.85 0.50 -27.19
C GLU A 47 -6.66 -0.19 -28.54
N THR A 48 -7.46 0.13 -29.56
CA THR A 48 -7.24 -0.34 -30.93
C THR A 48 -6.42 0.70 -31.71
N LYS A 49 -5.17 0.35 -31.98
CA LYS A 49 -4.16 1.14 -32.72
C LYS A 49 -4.75 1.83 -33.95
N LYS A 50 -4.40 3.12 -34.13
CA LYS A 50 -4.12 3.92 -35.36
C LYS A 50 -4.89 3.71 -36.70
N GLU A 51 -5.66 2.66 -36.92
CA GLU A 51 -6.25 2.30 -38.22
C GLU A 51 -7.70 2.77 -38.39
N ASN A 52 -8.40 3.17 -37.33
CA ASN A 52 -9.82 3.58 -37.42
C ASN A 52 -10.07 5.10 -37.40
N ALA A 53 -9.07 5.94 -37.14
CA ALA A 53 -9.23 7.39 -37.39
C ALA A 53 -9.18 7.71 -38.90
N THR A 54 -8.62 6.79 -39.68
CA THR A 54 -8.51 6.84 -41.15
C THR A 54 -9.80 6.42 -41.85
N THR A 55 -10.67 5.59 -41.24
CA THR A 55 -11.91 5.14 -41.89
C THR A 55 -12.93 6.26 -42.16
N PHE A 56 -12.99 7.33 -41.35
CA PHE A 56 -13.81 8.51 -41.69
C PHE A 56 -13.13 9.45 -42.71
N LEU A 57 -11.80 9.41 -42.77
CA LEU A 57 -10.98 10.24 -43.67
C LEU A 57 -10.88 9.65 -45.09
N ASP A 58 -10.95 8.32 -45.24
CA ASP A 58 -10.55 7.65 -46.48
C ASP A 58 -11.66 7.59 -47.56
N GLU A 59 -12.94 7.77 -47.23
CA GLU A 59 -14.00 7.65 -48.26
C GLU A 59 -14.75 8.93 -48.62
N ASN A 60 -14.73 10.02 -47.80
CA ASN A 60 -15.68 11.13 -48.01
C ASN A 60 -15.19 12.57 -47.77
N TYR A 61 -13.99 12.83 -47.22
CA TYR A 61 -13.56 14.20 -46.88
C TYR A 61 -12.07 14.47 -47.07
N SER A 62 -11.74 15.66 -47.60
CA SER A 62 -10.37 16.16 -47.54
C SER A 62 -9.94 16.47 -46.10
N LYS A 63 -8.64 16.36 -45.80
CA LYS A 63 -8.06 16.69 -44.48
C LYS A 63 -8.50 18.08 -43.96
N GLN A 64 -8.62 19.05 -44.87
CA GLN A 64 -9.05 20.41 -44.53
C GLN A 64 -10.55 20.49 -44.21
N ALA A 65 -11.39 19.76 -44.94
CA ALA A 65 -12.83 19.67 -44.66
C ALA A 65 -13.10 18.98 -43.31
N TYR A 66 -12.35 17.92 -42.98
CA TYR A 66 -12.41 17.27 -41.67
C TYR A 66 -12.02 18.23 -40.54
N TYR A 67 -10.91 18.96 -40.69
CA TYR A 67 -10.47 19.94 -39.69
C TYR A 67 -11.53 21.04 -39.44
N GLN A 68 -12.16 21.54 -40.51
CA GLN A 68 -13.23 22.55 -40.36
C GLN A 68 -14.52 21.98 -39.76
N LEU A 69 -14.93 20.78 -40.17
CA LEU A 69 -16.11 20.10 -39.61
C LEU A 69 -15.93 19.86 -38.11
N ARG A 70 -14.74 19.40 -37.74
CA ARG A 70 -14.32 19.21 -36.36
C ARG A 70 -14.33 20.51 -35.56
N LYS A 71 -13.77 21.60 -36.11
CA LYS A 71 -13.78 22.91 -35.45
C LYS A 71 -15.22 23.39 -35.20
N ARG A 72 -16.11 23.25 -36.20
CA ARG A 72 -17.52 23.63 -36.08
C ARG A 72 -18.31 22.76 -35.10
N LEU A 73 -17.99 21.46 -35.00
CA LEU A 73 -18.61 20.57 -34.01
C LEU A 73 -18.19 20.96 -32.58
N TRP A 74 -16.93 21.37 -32.40
CA TRP A 74 -16.45 21.89 -31.12
C TRP A 74 -17.14 23.20 -30.74
N ASP A 75 -17.28 24.13 -31.67
CA ASP A 75 -17.99 25.40 -31.44
C ASP A 75 -19.46 25.15 -31.04
N ASP A 76 -20.14 24.18 -31.67
CA ASP A 76 -21.51 23.79 -31.34
C ASP A 76 -21.62 23.10 -29.97
N LEU A 77 -20.65 22.24 -29.60
CA LEU A 77 -20.62 21.57 -28.29
C LEU A 77 -20.46 22.60 -27.17
N ILE A 78 -19.58 23.57 -27.37
CA ILE A 78 -19.42 24.71 -26.45
C ILE A 78 -20.74 25.47 -26.34
N MET A 79 -21.38 25.81 -27.46
CA MET A 79 -22.67 26.52 -27.49
C MET A 79 -23.80 25.75 -26.80
N PHE A 80 -23.84 24.43 -26.95
CA PHE A 80 -24.79 23.57 -26.25
C PHE A 80 -24.60 23.61 -24.73
N PHE A 81 -23.35 23.52 -24.24
CA PHE A 81 -23.07 23.62 -22.81
C PHE A 81 -23.41 25.00 -22.22
N PHE A 82 -23.37 26.07 -23.02
CA PHE A 82 -23.86 27.38 -22.61
C PHE A 82 -25.38 27.41 -22.43
N LEU A 83 -26.12 26.64 -23.24
CA LEU A 83 -27.59 26.61 -23.22
C LEU A 83 -28.15 25.64 -22.17
N GLN A 84 -27.40 24.63 -21.77
CA GLN A 84 -27.86 23.55 -20.89
C GLN A 84 -27.74 23.82 -19.38
N ASN A 85 -27.54 25.07 -18.93
CA ASN A 85 -27.54 25.42 -17.50
C ASN A 85 -28.91 25.12 -16.86
N LYS A 86 -29.13 23.86 -16.49
CA LYS A 86 -30.11 23.43 -15.50
C LYS A 86 -29.45 22.45 -14.54
N GLU A 87 -29.68 22.76 -13.28
CA GLU A 87 -29.16 22.16 -12.07
C GLU A 87 -29.31 20.63 -12.08
N ASN A 88 -28.20 19.93 -11.86
CA ASN A 88 -28.24 18.59 -11.27
C ASN A 88 -27.31 18.57 -10.06
N HIS A 89 -27.84 18.08 -8.94
CA HIS A 89 -27.13 17.91 -7.68
C HIS A 89 -26.16 16.73 -7.79
N GLY A 90 -24.90 16.96 -7.43
CA GLY A 90 -23.85 15.95 -7.48
C GLY A 90 -22.48 16.63 -7.52
N ASP A 91 -21.90 16.79 -6.33
CA ASP A 91 -20.52 17.23 -6.07
C ASP A 91 -20.13 18.65 -6.54
N ASP A 92 -20.09 19.59 -5.60
CA ASP A 92 -19.73 20.99 -5.84
C ASP A 92 -18.31 21.13 -6.42
N LYS A 93 -17.40 20.20 -6.13
CA LYS A 93 -16.03 20.25 -6.67
C LYS A 93 -15.99 19.97 -8.17
N LEU A 94 -16.72 18.95 -8.62
CA LEU A 94 -16.84 18.59 -10.05
C LEU A 94 -17.53 19.70 -10.85
N LYS A 95 -18.55 20.36 -10.29
CA LYS A 95 -19.21 21.51 -10.93
C LYS A 95 -18.26 22.67 -11.16
N VAL A 96 -17.45 22.99 -10.15
CA VAL A 96 -16.46 24.08 -10.25
C VAL A 96 -15.34 23.70 -11.21
N GLU A 97 -14.91 22.44 -11.22
CA GLU A 97 -13.92 21.94 -12.19
C GLU A 97 -14.41 22.08 -13.63
N MET A 98 -15.66 21.68 -13.89
CA MET A 98 -16.30 21.88 -15.20
C MET A 98 -16.44 23.36 -15.56
N ASP A 99 -16.85 24.22 -14.64
CA ASP A 99 -16.94 25.68 -14.85
C ASP A 99 -15.57 26.27 -15.23
N CYS A 100 -14.52 25.91 -14.51
CA CYS A 100 -13.16 26.32 -14.80
C CYS A 100 -12.70 25.85 -16.20
N HIS A 101 -13.00 24.61 -16.61
CA HIS A 101 -12.68 24.14 -17.95
C HIS A 101 -13.48 24.87 -19.05
N LYS A 102 -14.76 25.19 -18.80
CA LYS A 102 -15.57 26.02 -19.70
C LYS A 102 -14.94 27.41 -19.85
N ASN A 103 -14.56 28.04 -18.75
CA ASN A 103 -13.94 29.36 -18.75
C ASN A 103 -12.54 29.35 -19.40
N LEU A 104 -11.75 28.27 -19.25
CA LEU A 104 -10.49 28.10 -19.99
C LEU A 104 -10.72 28.04 -21.51
N CYS A 105 -11.81 27.44 -21.96
CA CYS A 105 -12.19 27.47 -23.38
C CYS A 105 -12.58 28.89 -23.82
N CYS A 106 -13.42 29.59 -23.04
CA CYS A 106 -13.78 30.98 -23.30
C CYS A 106 -12.56 31.91 -23.37
N PHE A 107 -11.58 31.68 -22.51
CA PHE A 107 -10.31 32.38 -22.53
C PHE A 107 -9.61 32.24 -23.89
N THR A 108 -9.51 31.02 -24.42
CA THR A 108 -8.89 30.81 -25.74
C THR A 108 -9.67 31.51 -26.86
N ILE A 109 -10.99 31.53 -26.79
CA ILE A 109 -11.85 32.25 -27.76
C ILE A 109 -11.63 33.76 -27.69
N PHE A 110 -11.52 34.32 -26.48
CA PHE A 110 -11.27 35.76 -26.31
C PHE A 110 -9.88 36.17 -26.81
N ILE A 111 -8.86 35.34 -26.56
CA ILE A 111 -7.53 35.53 -27.14
C ILE A 111 -7.58 35.51 -28.67
N ASP A 112 -8.25 34.52 -29.27
CA ASP A 112 -8.38 34.40 -30.73
C ASP A 112 -9.13 35.59 -31.36
N LYS A 113 -10.13 36.13 -30.63
CA LYS A 113 -10.89 37.34 -31.03
C LYS A 113 -10.21 38.66 -30.67
N LYS A 114 -8.99 38.63 -30.10
CA LYS A 114 -8.24 39.82 -29.64
C LYS A 114 -8.96 40.64 -28.54
N LEU A 115 -9.86 40.02 -27.79
CA LEU A 115 -10.55 40.60 -26.64
C LEU A 115 -9.69 40.43 -25.38
N LEU A 116 -8.58 41.18 -25.33
CA LEU A 116 -7.51 40.95 -24.34
C LEU A 116 -7.92 41.32 -22.90
N LYS A 117 -8.80 42.30 -22.71
CA LYS A 117 -9.25 42.72 -21.37
C LYS A 117 -10.16 41.67 -20.74
N GLU A 118 -11.08 41.14 -21.52
CA GLU A 118 -12.01 40.09 -21.15
C GLU A 118 -11.27 38.77 -20.90
N ALA A 119 -10.31 38.43 -21.77
CA ALA A 119 -9.42 37.29 -21.57
C ALA A 119 -8.61 37.42 -20.27
N HIS A 120 -8.06 38.61 -19.98
CA HIS A 120 -7.27 38.86 -18.78
C HIS A 120 -8.10 38.75 -17.49
N SER A 121 -9.31 39.30 -17.49
CA SER A 121 -10.22 39.17 -16.33
C SER A 121 -10.62 37.71 -16.09
N LEU A 122 -10.96 37.00 -17.17
CA LEU A 122 -11.46 35.64 -17.07
C LEU A 122 -10.40 34.64 -16.59
N ILE A 123 -9.16 34.77 -17.07
CA ILE A 123 -8.09 33.87 -16.63
C ILE A 123 -7.69 34.09 -15.18
N LEU A 124 -7.80 35.32 -14.67
CA LEU A 124 -7.61 35.60 -13.24
C LEU A 124 -8.73 34.97 -12.40
N GLU A 125 -9.97 35.05 -12.85
CA GLU A 125 -11.11 34.40 -12.18
C GLU A 125 -10.95 32.87 -12.13
N ILE A 126 -10.49 32.25 -13.22
CA ILE A 126 -10.20 30.81 -13.26
C ILE A 126 -9.11 30.44 -12.25
N ILE A 127 -8.04 31.24 -12.19
CA ILE A 127 -6.94 31.04 -11.24
C ILE A 127 -7.44 31.10 -9.80
N ASP A 128 -8.23 32.12 -9.45
CA ASP A 128 -8.76 32.30 -8.10
C ASP A 128 -9.75 31.17 -7.73
N LYS A 129 -10.62 30.75 -8.66
CA LYS A 129 -11.52 29.60 -8.48
C LYS A 129 -10.74 28.29 -8.30
N ALA A 130 -9.71 28.06 -9.10
CA ALA A 130 -8.90 26.85 -9.01
C ALA A 130 -8.12 26.75 -7.68
N ILE A 131 -7.63 27.88 -7.15
CA ILE A 131 -7.04 27.94 -5.81
C ILE A 131 -8.09 27.63 -4.73
N LYS A 132 -9.22 28.36 -4.76
CA LYS A 132 -10.27 28.26 -3.74
C LYS A 132 -10.83 26.84 -3.61
N HIS A 133 -10.92 26.11 -4.72
CA HIS A 133 -11.49 24.76 -4.77
C HIS A 133 -10.45 23.63 -4.89
N GLN A 134 -9.16 23.94 -4.72
CA GLN A 134 -8.06 22.97 -4.75
C GLN A 134 -8.05 22.11 -6.02
N LEU A 135 -8.02 22.77 -7.19
CA LEU A 135 -7.99 22.16 -8.53
C LEU A 135 -6.62 22.38 -9.20
N PRO A 136 -5.59 21.59 -8.83
CA PRO A 136 -4.20 21.90 -9.17
C PRO A 136 -3.90 21.80 -10.67
N HIS A 137 -4.54 20.87 -11.38
CA HIS A 137 -4.33 20.70 -12.82
C HIS A 137 -4.86 21.91 -13.62
N ILE A 138 -6.05 22.42 -13.28
CA ILE A 138 -6.62 23.65 -13.86
C ILE A 138 -5.78 24.86 -13.53
N TYR A 139 -5.35 24.99 -12.27
CA TYR A 139 -4.52 26.11 -11.83
C TYR A 139 -3.20 26.20 -12.60
N ILE A 140 -2.51 25.07 -12.79
CA ILE A 140 -1.27 24.98 -13.57
C ILE A 140 -1.53 25.37 -15.03
N GLU A 141 -2.60 24.84 -15.64
CA GLU A 141 -2.98 25.18 -17.02
C GLU A 141 -3.30 26.67 -17.18
N ALA A 142 -4.08 27.23 -16.27
CA ALA A 142 -4.49 28.63 -16.27
C ALA A 142 -3.28 29.58 -16.12
N ILE A 143 -2.33 29.26 -15.24
CA ILE A 143 -1.11 30.07 -15.08
C ILE A 143 -0.16 29.95 -16.25
N ALA A 144 -0.02 28.76 -16.84
CA ALA A 144 0.77 28.59 -18.06
C ALA A 144 0.22 29.47 -19.20
N LEU A 145 -1.10 29.50 -19.36
CA LEU A 145 -1.78 30.37 -20.32
C LEU A 145 -1.63 31.85 -19.96
N TYR A 146 -1.82 32.22 -18.69
CA TYR A 146 -1.63 33.59 -18.22
C TYR A 146 -0.23 34.12 -18.49
N ALA A 147 0.81 33.35 -18.12
CA ALA A 147 2.20 33.71 -18.33
C ALA A 147 2.57 33.81 -19.80
N ARG A 148 1.92 33.03 -20.67
CA ARG A 148 2.13 33.05 -22.12
C ARG A 148 1.54 34.30 -22.77
N TYR A 149 0.32 34.69 -22.40
CA TYR A 149 -0.42 35.78 -23.07
C TYR A 149 -0.31 37.14 -22.35
N PHE A 150 0.07 37.16 -21.07
CA PHE A 150 0.25 38.37 -20.26
C PHE A 150 1.58 38.36 -19.47
N PRO A 151 2.74 38.22 -20.13
CA PRO A 151 4.03 37.97 -19.48
C PRO A 151 4.55 39.14 -18.61
N PHE A 152 4.05 40.35 -18.80
CA PHE A 152 4.51 41.56 -18.10
C PHE A 152 3.56 42.03 -16.98
N SER A 153 2.60 41.19 -16.57
CA SER A 153 1.74 41.54 -15.43
C SER A 153 2.49 41.35 -14.10
N GLU A 154 2.38 42.32 -13.18
CA GLU A 154 3.03 42.28 -11.86
C GLU A 154 2.62 41.04 -11.03
N LYS A 155 1.46 40.45 -11.31
CA LYS A 155 0.97 39.26 -10.61
C LYS A 155 1.65 37.96 -11.06
N VAL A 156 2.36 37.93 -12.19
CA VAL A 156 2.99 36.71 -12.73
C VAL A 156 4.06 36.14 -11.79
N SER A 157 4.84 36.98 -11.12
CA SER A 157 5.88 36.53 -10.18
C SER A 157 5.28 35.91 -8.90
N ALA A 158 4.25 36.54 -8.33
CA ALA A 158 3.51 36.04 -7.18
C ALA A 158 2.82 34.70 -7.49
N TYR A 159 2.16 34.60 -8.64
CA TYR A 159 1.50 33.35 -9.07
C TYR A 159 2.51 32.24 -9.42
N ARG A 160 3.65 32.55 -10.05
CA ARG A 160 4.72 31.55 -10.30
C ARG A 160 5.29 30.97 -9.01
N ASN A 161 5.47 31.80 -7.98
CA ASN A 161 5.91 31.34 -6.68
C ASN A 161 4.85 30.47 -5.99
N SER A 162 3.57 30.82 -6.11
CA SER A 162 2.45 29.99 -5.63
C SER A 162 2.29 28.66 -6.39
N VAL A 163 2.60 28.62 -7.70
CA VAL A 163 2.63 27.37 -8.48
C VAL A 163 3.80 26.50 -8.07
N ARG A 164 4.98 27.08 -7.90
CA ARG A 164 6.15 26.33 -7.43
C ARG A 164 5.92 25.75 -6.05
N SER A 165 5.30 26.49 -5.13
CA SER A 165 4.94 25.95 -3.81
C SER A 165 3.87 24.86 -3.90
N GLN A 166 2.82 25.02 -4.72
CA GLN A 166 1.81 23.97 -4.90
C GLN A 166 2.34 22.71 -5.60
N ILE A 167 3.15 22.84 -6.66
CA ILE A 167 3.81 21.71 -7.33
C ILE A 167 4.79 21.01 -6.38
N LYS A 168 5.47 21.77 -5.52
CA LYS A 168 6.36 21.23 -4.48
C LYS A 168 5.55 20.46 -3.43
N LEU A 169 4.45 21.01 -2.92
CA LEU A 169 3.52 20.31 -2.02
C LEU A 169 2.94 19.03 -2.64
N LEU A 170 2.55 19.06 -3.93
CA LEU A 170 2.05 17.90 -4.66
C LEU A 170 3.11 16.81 -4.86
N HIS A 171 4.34 17.17 -5.24
CA HIS A 171 5.44 16.20 -5.33
C HIS A 171 5.74 15.56 -3.97
N GLU A 172 5.71 16.36 -2.91
CA GLU A 172 5.94 15.87 -1.55
C GLU A 172 4.84 14.93 -1.05
N GLU A 173 3.59 15.18 -1.42
CA GLU A 173 2.50 14.23 -1.15
C GLU A 173 2.70 12.93 -1.93
N ILE A 174 3.09 13.01 -3.21
CA ILE A 174 3.39 11.84 -4.04
C ILE A 174 4.49 10.99 -3.41
N ASP A 175 5.58 11.60 -2.94
CA ASP A 175 6.70 10.88 -2.31
C ASP A 175 6.25 10.12 -1.05
N PHE A 176 5.43 10.74 -0.21
CA PHE A 176 4.86 10.06 0.95
C PHE A 176 3.91 8.92 0.55
N TYR A 177 3.05 9.11 -0.45
CA TYR A 177 2.19 8.04 -0.95
C TYR A 177 3.00 6.90 -1.58
N CYS A 178 4.10 7.20 -2.27
CA CYS A 178 5.04 6.19 -2.77
C CYS A 178 5.65 5.38 -1.62
N TYR A 179 6.07 6.05 -0.54
CA TYR A 179 6.54 5.39 0.67
C TYR A 179 5.45 4.51 1.31
N LEU A 180 4.21 5.00 1.43
CA LEU A 180 3.10 4.22 1.97
C LEU A 180 2.78 2.97 1.13
N ASN A 181 2.72 3.12 -0.19
CA ASN A 181 2.49 2.00 -1.10
C ASN A 181 3.62 0.96 -0.98
N ARG A 182 4.87 1.43 -0.86
CA ARG A 182 6.02 0.56 -0.60
C ARG A 182 5.86 -0.17 0.73
N TYR A 183 5.47 0.53 1.79
CA TYR A 183 5.23 -0.05 3.11
C TYR A 183 4.19 -1.17 3.06
N GLN A 184 3.03 -0.90 2.45
CA GLN A 184 1.95 -1.88 2.30
C GLN A 184 2.40 -3.10 1.49
N LYS A 185 3.05 -2.85 0.35
CA LYS A 185 3.57 -3.90 -0.52
C LYS A 185 4.58 -4.80 0.18
N GLU A 186 5.56 -4.21 0.86
CA GLU A 186 6.56 -4.99 1.60
C GLU A 186 5.92 -5.73 2.79
N SER A 187 4.89 -5.17 3.44
CA SER A 187 4.20 -5.81 4.57
C SER A 187 3.31 -7.00 4.16
N ILE A 188 2.63 -6.92 3.01
CA ILE A 188 1.58 -7.89 2.60
C ILE A 188 2.06 -8.82 1.50
N GLU A 189 2.71 -8.27 0.46
CA GLU A 189 3.05 -9.04 -0.73
C GLU A 189 4.43 -9.69 -0.64
N LYS A 190 5.34 -9.10 0.16
CA LYS A 190 6.72 -9.55 0.27
C LYS A 190 6.95 -10.39 1.51
N PHE A 191 7.98 -11.20 1.38
CA PHE A 191 8.44 -12.07 2.43
C PHE A 191 9.74 -11.49 3.02
N HIS A 192 9.79 -11.39 4.35
CA HIS A 192 10.95 -10.94 5.11
C HIS A 192 11.25 -11.95 6.21
N VAL A 193 12.53 -12.29 6.44
CA VAL A 193 12.91 -13.22 7.53
C VAL A 193 12.80 -12.52 8.88
N SER A 194 13.17 -11.24 8.92
CA SER A 194 13.13 -10.36 10.08
C SER A 194 12.51 -9.00 9.73
N ASP A 195 12.11 -8.23 10.74
CA ASP A 195 11.71 -6.83 10.53
C ASP A 195 12.91 -5.99 10.05
N GLU A 196 14.15 -6.36 10.40
CA GLU A 196 15.36 -5.71 9.88
C GLU A 196 15.45 -5.77 8.34
N ASP A 197 15.19 -6.94 7.75
CA ASP A 197 15.14 -7.10 6.29
C ASP A 197 14.07 -6.19 5.68
N PHE A 198 12.90 -6.09 6.32
CA PHE A 198 11.83 -5.20 5.93
C PHE A 198 12.28 -3.73 5.99
N ARG A 199 12.92 -3.30 7.08
CA ARG A 199 13.45 -1.92 7.23
C ARG A 199 14.52 -1.60 6.20
N GLU A 200 15.42 -2.53 5.90
CA GLU A 200 16.44 -2.34 4.87
C GLU A 200 15.81 -2.06 3.50
N LYS A 201 14.72 -2.77 3.15
CA LYS A 201 13.99 -2.53 1.89
C LYS A 201 13.27 -1.19 1.86
N LEU A 202 12.79 -0.69 3.00
CA LEU A 202 12.20 0.65 3.10
C LEU A 202 13.25 1.76 3.01
N LEU A 203 14.46 1.51 3.53
CA LEU A 203 15.56 2.48 3.52
C LEU A 203 16.31 2.56 2.19
N LYS A 204 16.25 1.50 1.37
CA LYS A 204 17.00 1.41 0.09
C LYS A 204 16.76 2.60 -0.84
N ASP A 205 15.55 3.17 -0.79
CA ASP A 205 15.15 4.25 -1.68
C ASP A 205 15.14 5.64 -1.02
N GLN A 206 15.71 5.77 0.19
CA GLN A 206 15.75 7.04 0.93
C GLN A 206 16.30 8.22 0.10
N ASN A 207 17.23 7.93 -0.82
CA ASN A 207 17.87 8.96 -1.67
C ASN A 207 17.06 9.33 -2.93
N TYR A 208 15.96 8.64 -3.24
CA TYR A 208 15.14 8.92 -4.42
C TYR A 208 13.98 9.88 -4.16
N TYR A 209 13.67 10.17 -2.90
CA TYR A 209 12.62 11.13 -2.53
C TYR A 209 13.15 12.57 -2.67
N ALA A 210 12.32 13.47 -3.18
CA ALA A 210 12.72 14.83 -3.51
C ALA A 210 12.98 15.70 -2.25
N ASP A 211 13.88 16.67 -2.39
CA ASP A 211 14.20 17.67 -1.35
C ASP A 211 13.02 18.64 -1.17
N GLY A 212 12.07 18.28 -0.31
CA GLY A 212 10.85 19.03 -0.04
C GLY A 212 10.70 19.55 1.40
N GLU A 213 9.76 20.49 1.59
CA GLU A 213 9.32 21.01 2.90
C GLU A 213 8.70 19.94 3.80
N ASN A 214 8.12 18.88 3.24
CA ASN A 214 7.58 17.75 3.99
C ASN A 214 8.53 16.54 4.07
N ARG A 215 9.78 16.71 3.60
CA ARG A 215 10.83 15.69 3.72
C ARG A 215 11.05 15.29 5.18
N TRP A 216 10.89 16.22 6.12
CA TRP A 216 11.03 15.93 7.56
C TRP A 216 10.12 14.78 7.99
N LEU A 217 8.91 14.65 7.44
CA LEU A 217 7.97 13.57 7.77
C LEU A 217 8.51 12.20 7.34
N LEU A 218 9.06 12.12 6.13
CA LEU A 218 9.74 10.91 5.65
C LEU A 218 11.03 10.66 6.42
N GLU A 219 11.78 11.70 6.78
CA GLU A 219 13.00 11.59 7.59
C GLU A 219 12.74 11.07 8.99
N GLU A 220 11.64 11.46 9.62
CA GLU A 220 11.17 10.87 10.87
C GLU A 220 10.92 9.37 10.67
N PHE A 221 10.17 8.96 9.65
CA PHE A 221 9.96 7.54 9.37
C PHE A 221 11.25 6.79 9.04
N PHE A 222 12.19 7.38 8.31
CA PHE A 222 13.51 6.78 8.07
C PHE A 222 14.32 6.66 9.36
N THR A 223 14.21 7.62 10.26
CA THR A 223 14.84 7.57 11.58
C THR A 223 14.24 6.42 12.39
N ILE A 224 12.91 6.28 12.42
CA ILE A 224 12.23 5.14 13.04
C ILE A 224 12.70 3.81 12.42
N ASN A 225 12.74 3.71 11.09
CA ASN A 225 13.22 2.51 10.40
C ASN A 225 14.67 2.15 10.79
N LYS A 226 15.56 3.14 10.92
CA LYS A 226 16.94 2.94 11.40
C LYS A 226 17.00 2.47 12.86
N LEU A 227 16.12 2.98 13.72
CA LEU A 227 16.04 2.56 15.12
C LEU A 227 15.56 1.11 15.22
N PHE A 228 14.53 0.72 14.46
CA PHE A 228 14.09 -0.68 14.34
C PHE A 228 15.20 -1.59 13.80
N GLN A 229 15.93 -1.17 12.76
CA GLN A 229 17.06 -1.93 12.22
C GLN A 229 18.17 -2.15 13.25
N LYS A 230 18.37 -1.20 14.17
CA LYS A 230 19.33 -1.30 15.29
C LYS A 230 18.75 -1.97 16.54
N ARG A 231 17.49 -2.40 16.50
CA ARG A 231 16.73 -2.95 17.64
C ARG A 231 16.59 -1.98 18.82
N ASP A 232 16.70 -0.68 18.60
CA ASP A 232 16.44 0.35 19.61
C ASP A 232 14.95 0.69 19.66
N TYR A 233 14.14 -0.26 20.13
CA TYR A 233 12.68 -0.11 20.18
C TYR A 233 12.23 0.93 21.19
N LYS A 234 13.01 1.16 22.26
CA LYS A 234 12.71 2.19 23.25
C LYS A 234 12.94 3.58 22.67
N GLY A 235 14.06 3.78 21.96
CA GLY A 235 14.31 5.00 21.21
C GLY A 235 13.24 5.24 20.13
N ALA A 236 12.90 4.20 19.37
CA ALA A 236 11.84 4.27 18.35
C ALA A 236 10.48 4.67 18.95
N TYR A 237 10.09 4.05 20.07
CA TYR A 237 8.86 4.38 20.77
C TYR A 237 8.83 5.86 21.22
N LEU A 238 9.91 6.35 21.85
CA LEU A 238 9.99 7.74 22.29
C LEU A 238 9.91 8.73 21.11
N ALA A 239 10.64 8.44 20.03
CA ALA A 239 10.60 9.24 18.82
C ALA A 239 9.20 9.26 18.18
N LEU A 240 8.52 8.11 18.09
CA LEU A 240 7.14 8.02 17.60
C LEU A 240 6.14 8.76 18.49
N MET A 241 6.32 8.76 19.81
CA MET A 241 5.45 9.51 20.72
C MET A 241 5.62 11.02 20.54
N ILE A 242 6.86 11.50 20.43
CA ILE A 242 7.15 12.91 20.11
C ILE A 242 6.54 13.28 18.76
N PHE A 243 6.73 12.41 17.76
CA PHE A 243 6.23 12.63 16.41
C PHE A 243 4.71 12.65 16.36
N SER A 244 4.03 11.72 17.04
CA SER A 244 2.57 11.68 17.18
C SER A 244 2.03 12.99 17.76
N ASN A 245 2.63 13.47 18.86
CA ASN A 245 2.25 14.72 19.49
C ASN A 245 2.50 15.92 18.56
N GLY A 246 3.60 15.91 17.81
CA GLY A 246 3.89 16.94 16.81
C GLY A 246 2.83 17.00 15.71
N ILE A 247 2.43 15.85 15.16
CA ILE A 247 1.42 15.75 14.11
C ILE A 247 0.02 16.15 14.61
N GLU A 248 -0.37 15.72 15.81
CA GLU A 248 -1.68 16.05 16.38
C GLU A 248 -1.85 17.57 16.64
N ASN A 249 -0.74 18.27 16.91
CA ASN A 249 -0.72 19.71 17.14
C ASN A 249 -0.44 20.54 15.87
N HIS A 250 -0.13 19.90 14.74
CA HIS A 250 0.23 20.59 13.50
C HIS A 250 -0.99 20.87 12.62
N GLN A 251 -1.23 22.15 12.29
CA GLN A 251 -2.42 22.61 11.55
C GLN A 251 -2.68 21.87 10.23
N VAL A 252 -1.62 21.60 9.45
CA VAL A 252 -1.72 20.92 8.14
C VAL A 252 -1.83 19.39 8.25
N TYR A 253 -1.29 18.79 9.31
CA TYR A 253 -1.11 17.33 9.39
C TYR A 253 -2.10 16.62 10.31
N ARG A 254 -2.80 17.37 11.16
CA ARG A 254 -3.78 16.85 12.10
C ARG A 254 -4.84 15.95 11.44
N ASP A 255 -5.25 16.32 10.23
CA ASP A 255 -6.29 15.63 9.47
C ASP A 255 -5.74 14.57 8.50
N LYS A 256 -4.40 14.41 8.39
CA LYS A 256 -3.78 13.37 7.57
C LYS A 256 -3.85 12.01 8.28
N THR A 257 -4.99 11.36 8.14
CA THR A 257 -5.31 10.05 8.75
C THR A 257 -4.24 8.98 8.46
N GLN A 258 -3.70 8.94 7.25
CA GLN A 258 -2.70 7.91 6.88
C GLN A 258 -1.37 8.06 7.63
N VAL A 259 -0.90 9.29 7.87
CA VAL A 259 0.32 9.56 8.64
C VAL A 259 0.13 9.09 10.09
N ARG A 260 -0.94 9.54 10.73
CA ARG A 260 -1.27 9.18 12.12
C ARG A 260 -1.46 7.68 12.27
N GLY A 261 -2.20 7.08 11.34
CA GLY A 261 -2.41 5.65 11.27
C GLY A 261 -1.09 4.88 11.22
N LEU A 262 -0.16 5.28 10.35
CA LEU A 262 1.14 4.64 10.27
C LEU A 262 1.97 4.82 11.56
N ILE A 263 1.94 5.99 12.19
CA ILE A 263 2.57 6.21 13.50
C ILE A 263 2.01 5.24 14.53
N TYR A 264 0.69 5.06 14.59
CA TYR A 264 0.05 4.11 15.50
C TYR A 264 0.45 2.65 15.20
N ILE A 265 0.54 2.27 13.93
CA ILE A 265 1.06 0.95 13.51
C ILE A 265 2.49 0.72 14.04
N GLU A 266 3.37 1.69 13.89
CA GLU A 266 4.75 1.59 14.37
C GLU A 266 4.85 1.59 15.90
N LEU A 267 3.98 2.33 16.59
CA LEU A 267 3.87 2.28 18.06
C LEU A 267 3.45 0.89 18.54
N ILE A 268 2.48 0.24 17.88
CA ILE A 268 2.08 -1.13 18.20
C ILE A 268 3.26 -2.09 18.04
N LYS A 269 4.03 -1.94 16.95
CA LYS A 269 5.26 -2.73 16.70
C LYS A 269 6.31 -2.53 17.82
N CYS A 270 6.51 -1.29 18.28
CA CYS A 270 7.36 -1.00 19.43
C CYS A 270 6.85 -1.67 20.71
N CYS A 271 5.56 -1.53 21.03
CA CYS A 271 4.93 -2.15 22.20
C CYS A 271 5.09 -3.67 22.18
N LEU A 272 4.89 -4.30 21.01
CA LEU A 272 5.18 -5.71 20.81
C LEU A 272 6.66 -6.00 21.15
N CYS A 273 7.63 -5.31 20.56
CA CYS A 273 9.04 -5.59 20.81
C CYS A 273 9.45 -5.38 22.27
N LEU A 274 8.82 -4.44 22.98
CA LEU A 274 9.05 -4.15 24.40
C LEU A 274 8.26 -5.06 25.35
N GLY A 275 7.37 -5.92 24.82
CA GLY A 275 6.50 -6.78 25.63
C GLY A 275 5.33 -6.07 26.32
N ASN A 276 5.04 -4.81 25.97
CA ASN A 276 3.94 -4.04 26.54
C ASN A 276 2.61 -4.28 25.79
N ASN A 277 2.02 -5.45 25.99
CA ASN A 277 0.82 -5.87 25.25
C ASN A 277 -0.43 -5.00 25.55
N PHE A 278 -0.54 -4.45 26.77
CA PHE A 278 -1.66 -3.60 27.16
C PHE A 278 -1.67 -2.31 26.35
N GLU A 279 -0.54 -1.61 26.35
CA GLU A 279 -0.37 -0.38 25.59
C GLU A 279 -0.51 -0.60 24.09
N GLY A 280 0.06 -1.70 23.56
CA GLY A 280 -0.12 -2.07 22.16
C GLY A 280 -1.61 -2.20 21.80
N SER A 281 -2.44 -2.74 22.69
CA SER A 281 -3.89 -2.86 22.49
C SER A 281 -4.60 -1.50 22.46
N THR A 282 -4.13 -0.51 23.23
CA THR A 282 -4.64 0.86 23.17
C THR A 282 -4.31 1.51 21.82
N TRP A 283 -3.10 1.33 21.30
CA TRP A 283 -2.72 1.86 19.99
C TRP A 283 -3.45 1.18 18.83
N ILE A 284 -3.80 -0.11 18.95
CA ILE A 284 -4.66 -0.82 17.99
C ILE A 284 -5.99 -0.10 17.80
N GLN A 285 -6.68 0.26 18.89
CA GLN A 285 -7.97 0.94 18.81
C GLN A 285 -7.87 2.27 18.06
N LYS A 286 -6.78 3.03 18.28
CA LYS A 286 -6.51 4.27 17.56
C LYS A 286 -6.20 4.03 16.09
N ALA A 287 -5.42 3.00 15.76
CA ALA A 287 -5.13 2.63 14.37
C ALA A 287 -6.40 2.22 13.62
N GLU A 288 -7.28 1.45 14.24
CA GLU A 288 -8.56 1.02 13.65
C GLU A 288 -9.49 2.19 13.36
N ALA A 289 -9.61 3.12 14.29
CA ALA A 289 -10.46 4.30 14.12
C ALA A 289 -10.05 5.15 12.90
N VAL A 290 -8.77 5.11 12.51
CA VAL A 290 -8.21 5.96 11.48
C VAL A 290 -8.00 5.22 10.15
N LEU A 291 -7.62 3.94 10.19
CA LEU A 291 -7.25 3.15 9.01
C LEU A 291 -8.17 1.96 8.74
N GLY A 292 -9.09 1.60 9.65
CA GLY A 292 -9.85 0.36 9.62
C GLY A 292 -10.77 0.18 8.41
N ASN A 293 -11.09 1.28 7.71
CA ASN A 293 -11.92 1.26 6.50
C ASN A 293 -11.15 0.84 5.24
N HIS A 294 -9.82 0.75 5.30
CA HIS A 294 -8.99 0.43 4.14
C HIS A 294 -8.43 -0.98 4.28
N GLU A 295 -8.74 -1.87 3.33
CA GLU A 295 -8.46 -3.31 3.47
C GLU A 295 -6.97 -3.64 3.70
N TYR A 296 -6.06 -2.99 2.97
CA TYR A 296 -4.61 -3.14 3.18
C TYR A 296 -4.19 -2.85 4.62
N TRP A 297 -4.75 -1.81 5.24
CA TRP A 297 -4.40 -1.49 6.62
C TRP A 297 -5.12 -2.41 7.59
N LYS A 298 -6.36 -2.79 7.29
CA LYS A 298 -7.14 -3.73 8.09
C LYS A 298 -6.40 -5.05 8.27
N ILE A 299 -5.83 -5.62 7.21
CA ILE A 299 -5.08 -6.89 7.31
C ILE A 299 -3.81 -6.75 8.16
N ILE A 300 -3.09 -5.63 8.04
CA ILE A 300 -1.90 -5.33 8.87
C ILE A 300 -2.31 -5.17 10.35
N ILE A 301 -3.42 -4.49 10.61
CA ILE A 301 -3.96 -4.33 11.98
C ILE A 301 -4.39 -5.69 12.55
N CYS A 302 -5.09 -6.52 11.78
CA CYS A 302 -5.47 -7.87 12.19
C CYS A 302 -4.23 -8.71 12.56
N GLU A 303 -3.15 -8.61 11.79
CA GLU A 303 -1.89 -9.29 12.12
C GLU A 303 -1.34 -8.82 13.47
N LEU A 304 -1.24 -7.52 13.70
CA LEU A 304 -0.73 -6.98 14.96
C LEU A 304 -1.62 -7.35 16.15
N LYS A 305 -2.95 -7.34 15.96
CA LYS A 305 -3.91 -7.87 16.93
C LYS A 305 -3.64 -9.34 17.25
N PHE A 306 -3.41 -10.15 16.21
CA PHE A 306 -3.11 -11.57 16.38
C PHE A 306 -1.84 -11.76 17.20
N LEU A 307 -0.76 -11.04 16.89
CA LEU A 307 0.50 -11.14 17.63
C LEU A 307 0.36 -10.73 19.11
N LEU A 308 -0.40 -9.68 19.41
CA LEU A 308 -0.72 -9.29 20.79
C LEU A 308 -1.53 -10.37 21.52
N ALA A 309 -2.58 -10.90 20.88
CA ALA A 309 -3.42 -11.95 21.44
C ALA A 309 -2.66 -13.28 21.62
N PHE A 310 -1.74 -13.58 20.71
CA PHE A 310 -0.87 -14.76 20.78
C PHE A 310 0.07 -14.67 21.99
N ARG A 311 0.74 -13.53 22.18
CA ARG A 311 1.70 -13.34 23.28
C ARG A 311 1.04 -13.25 24.66
N SER A 312 -0.20 -12.77 24.72
CA SER A 312 -1.01 -12.79 25.94
C SER A 312 -1.71 -14.13 26.18
N SER A 313 -1.51 -15.13 25.31
CA SER A 313 -2.19 -16.43 25.35
C SER A 313 -3.72 -16.34 25.37
N ASN A 314 -4.28 -15.30 24.75
CA ASN A 314 -5.72 -15.06 24.67
C ASN A 314 -6.32 -15.81 23.47
N LEU A 315 -6.62 -17.10 23.67
CA LEU A 315 -7.08 -18.01 22.62
C LEU A 315 -8.42 -17.63 21.98
N SER A 316 -9.36 -17.08 22.75
CA SER A 316 -10.67 -16.65 22.22
C SER A 316 -10.50 -15.48 21.25
N THR A 317 -9.64 -14.52 21.61
CA THR A 317 -9.35 -13.36 20.77
C THR A 317 -8.60 -13.77 19.50
N GLN A 318 -7.61 -14.67 19.60
CA GLN A 318 -6.93 -15.21 18.42
C GLN A 318 -7.91 -15.83 17.41
N PHE A 319 -8.84 -16.66 17.88
CA PHE A 319 -9.82 -17.31 17.01
C PHE A 319 -10.74 -16.30 16.32
N SER A 320 -11.22 -15.30 17.06
CA SER A 320 -12.01 -14.19 16.51
C SER A 320 -11.25 -13.45 15.40
N ILE A 321 -9.97 -13.14 15.63
CA ILE A 321 -9.13 -12.43 14.65
C ILE A 321 -8.88 -13.29 13.40
N LEU A 322 -8.62 -14.59 13.55
CA LEU A 322 -8.45 -15.50 12.41
C LEU A 322 -9.72 -15.56 11.55
N GLN A 323 -10.90 -15.58 12.17
CA GLN A 323 -12.18 -15.53 11.47
C GLN A 323 -12.40 -14.18 10.77
N GLU A 324 -12.05 -13.07 11.42
CA GLU A 324 -12.14 -11.73 10.84
C GLU A 324 -11.24 -11.61 9.60
N ALA A 325 -9.97 -12.02 9.73
CA ALA A 325 -8.99 -11.95 8.65
C ALA A 325 -9.42 -12.78 7.42
N SER A 326 -10.00 -13.97 7.65
CA SER A 326 -10.47 -14.84 6.56
C SER A 326 -11.55 -14.23 5.64
N LYS A 327 -12.18 -13.13 6.08
CA LYS A 327 -13.21 -12.42 5.32
C LYS A 327 -12.66 -11.23 4.51
N ILE A 328 -11.37 -10.92 4.62
CA ILE A 328 -10.74 -9.79 3.92
C ILE A 328 -10.32 -10.25 2.53
N GLU A 329 -10.80 -9.57 1.47
CA GLU A 329 -10.61 -10.02 0.07
C GLU A 329 -9.15 -10.08 -0.35
N ILE A 330 -8.33 -9.08 0.05
CA ILE A 330 -6.87 -9.02 -0.19
C ILE A 330 -6.14 -10.32 0.20
N MET A 331 -6.61 -11.07 1.21
CA MET A 331 -5.98 -12.34 1.57
C MET A 331 -6.08 -13.40 0.46
N LEU A 332 -7.13 -13.34 -0.37
CA LEU A 332 -7.35 -14.27 -1.48
C LEU A 332 -6.52 -13.88 -2.71
N GLU A 333 -6.20 -12.60 -2.86
CA GLU A 333 -5.44 -12.07 -3.99
C GLU A 333 -3.92 -12.32 -3.86
N HIS A 334 -3.41 -12.37 -2.63
CA HIS A 334 -1.97 -12.50 -2.37
C HIS A 334 -1.61 -13.83 -1.69
N GLU A 335 -0.97 -14.73 -2.45
CA GLU A 335 -0.53 -16.05 -2.01
C GLU A 335 0.27 -16.02 -0.69
N ASN A 336 1.21 -15.07 -0.57
CA ASN A 336 2.05 -14.91 0.62
C ASN A 336 1.26 -14.53 1.86
N CYS A 337 0.30 -13.62 1.71
CA CYS A 337 -0.58 -13.21 2.79
C CYS A 337 -1.43 -14.42 3.24
N HIS A 338 -2.02 -15.14 2.31
CA HIS A 338 -2.78 -16.35 2.59
C HIS A 338 -1.99 -17.37 3.41
N PHE A 339 -0.76 -17.69 2.99
CA PHE A 339 0.09 -18.65 3.70
C PHE A 339 0.47 -18.19 5.11
N LYS A 340 0.79 -16.91 5.28
CA LYS A 340 1.10 -16.33 6.60
C LYS A 340 -0.05 -16.53 7.58
N TRP A 341 -1.28 -16.33 7.13
CA TRP A 341 -2.49 -16.53 7.95
C TRP A 341 -2.83 -18.01 8.20
N GLN A 342 -2.53 -18.91 7.25
CA GLN A 342 -2.59 -20.34 7.51
C GLN A 342 -1.58 -20.75 8.60
N ALA A 343 -0.36 -20.22 8.56
CA ALA A 343 0.64 -20.47 9.60
C ALA A 343 0.17 -19.97 10.98
N TYR A 344 -0.47 -18.80 11.06
CA TYR A 344 -1.08 -18.30 12.31
C TYR A 344 -2.15 -19.23 12.86
N SER A 345 -2.95 -19.85 11.99
CA SER A 345 -3.91 -20.87 12.41
C SER A 345 -3.22 -22.09 13.04
N ILE A 346 -2.12 -22.56 12.44
CA ILE A 346 -1.31 -23.66 12.99
C ILE A 346 -0.72 -23.29 14.35
N PHE A 347 -0.16 -22.08 14.50
CA PHE A 347 0.37 -21.64 15.77
C PHE A 347 -0.70 -21.52 16.86
N SER A 348 -1.92 -21.10 16.51
CA SER A 348 -3.03 -21.09 17.48
C SER A 348 -3.39 -22.50 17.95
N SER A 349 -3.40 -23.49 17.06
CA SER A 349 -3.56 -24.91 17.43
C SER A 349 -2.42 -25.42 18.31
N PHE A 350 -1.19 -24.99 18.03
CA PHE A 350 -0.03 -25.31 18.87
C PHE A 350 -0.17 -24.74 20.29
N GLN A 351 -0.59 -23.48 20.43
CA GLN A 351 -0.80 -22.86 21.74
C GLN A 351 -1.96 -23.50 22.52
N LYS A 352 -2.96 -24.05 21.81
CA LYS A 352 -4.03 -24.89 22.39
C LYS A 352 -3.57 -26.28 22.80
N LYS A 353 -2.30 -26.65 22.54
CA LYS A 353 -1.72 -27.98 22.75
C LYS A 353 -2.37 -29.09 21.91
N ASP A 354 -2.98 -28.74 20.78
CA ASP A 354 -3.49 -29.73 19.81
C ASP A 354 -2.37 -30.14 18.83
N PHE A 355 -1.37 -30.84 19.37
CA PHE A 355 -0.16 -31.20 18.62
C PHE A 355 -0.44 -32.14 17.44
N LYS A 356 -1.48 -32.97 17.54
CA LYS A 356 -1.88 -33.87 16.44
C LYS A 356 -2.42 -33.07 15.26
N GLU A 357 -3.29 -32.09 15.52
CA GLU A 357 -3.80 -31.22 14.46
C GLU A 357 -2.69 -30.35 13.86
N VAL A 358 -1.76 -29.85 14.67
CA VAL A 358 -0.57 -29.13 14.18
C VAL A 358 0.22 -29.97 13.17
N ILE A 359 0.57 -31.21 13.55
CA ILE A 359 1.34 -32.10 12.67
C ILE A 359 0.55 -32.45 11.40
N LYS A 360 -0.76 -32.68 11.50
CA LYS A 360 -1.62 -32.95 10.36
C LYS A 360 -1.69 -31.76 9.40
N ALA A 361 -1.89 -30.55 9.92
CA ALA A 361 -1.97 -29.33 9.14
C ALA A 361 -0.64 -29.03 8.39
N ILE A 362 0.50 -29.19 9.06
CA ILE A 362 1.83 -29.00 8.46
C ILE A 362 2.11 -30.01 7.32
N ASN A 363 1.58 -31.23 7.43
CA ASN A 363 1.77 -32.27 6.43
C ASN A 363 0.70 -32.28 5.33
N ALA A 364 -0.28 -31.36 5.37
CA ALA A 364 -1.27 -31.22 4.32
C ALA A 364 -0.62 -30.81 2.97
N LYS A 365 -1.27 -31.18 1.85
CA LYS A 365 -0.77 -30.88 0.50
C LYS A 365 -0.55 -29.37 0.27
N SER A 366 -1.34 -28.51 0.89
CA SER A 366 -1.21 -27.05 0.80
C SER A 366 0.15 -26.52 1.29
N PHE A 367 0.73 -27.13 2.34
CA PHE A 367 2.04 -26.73 2.87
C PHE A 367 3.22 -27.40 2.17
N THR A 368 3.01 -28.51 1.46
CA THR A 368 4.10 -29.22 0.76
C THR A 368 4.44 -28.61 -0.61
N ILE A 369 3.58 -27.76 -1.16
CA ILE A 369 3.78 -27.05 -2.44
C ILE A 369 4.45 -25.68 -2.25
N LEU A 370 4.74 -25.28 -1.01
CA LEU A 370 5.32 -23.98 -0.69
C LEU A 370 6.62 -23.71 -1.46
N LYS A 371 6.59 -22.67 -2.32
CA LYS A 371 7.79 -22.13 -2.97
C LYS A 371 8.73 -21.44 -1.96
N HIS A 372 8.20 -21.01 -0.81
CA HIS A 372 8.94 -20.30 0.22
C HIS A 372 9.51 -21.24 1.28
N GLN A 373 10.81 -21.55 1.17
CA GLN A 373 11.53 -22.49 2.04
C GLN A 373 11.49 -22.09 3.53
N ASN A 374 11.29 -20.81 3.85
CA ASN A 374 11.48 -20.27 5.21
C ASN A 374 10.32 -20.62 6.14
N TRP A 375 9.09 -20.37 5.69
CA TRP A 375 7.89 -20.81 6.38
C TRP A 375 7.87 -22.32 6.50
N LEU A 376 8.30 -23.04 5.46
CA LEU A 376 8.38 -24.49 5.52
C LEU A 376 9.33 -24.96 6.62
N ILE A 377 10.54 -24.41 6.74
CA ILE A 377 11.49 -24.77 7.80
C ILE A 377 10.91 -24.46 9.18
N LEU A 378 10.30 -23.28 9.34
CA LEU A 378 9.67 -22.89 10.60
C LEU A 378 8.53 -23.85 10.99
N MET A 379 7.68 -24.21 10.03
CA MET A 379 6.62 -25.20 10.24
C MET A 379 7.21 -26.58 10.56
N ARG A 380 8.31 -26.99 9.93
CA ARG A 380 9.00 -28.25 10.25
C ARG A 380 9.60 -28.23 11.66
N PHE A 381 10.09 -27.09 12.13
CA PHE A 381 10.48 -26.93 13.54
C PHE A 381 9.29 -27.08 14.47
N LEU A 382 8.14 -26.48 14.14
CA LEU A 382 6.93 -26.62 14.93
C LEU A 382 6.42 -28.06 14.97
N GLU A 383 6.52 -28.79 13.85
CA GLU A 383 6.26 -30.23 13.76
C GLU A 383 7.17 -31.00 14.74
N LEU A 384 8.49 -30.75 14.69
CA LEU A 384 9.46 -31.38 15.59
C LEU A 384 9.16 -31.11 17.07
N ILE A 385 8.87 -29.87 17.43
CA ILE A 385 8.50 -29.49 18.81
C ILE A 385 7.20 -30.20 19.23
N SER A 386 6.21 -30.27 18.34
CA SER A 386 4.93 -30.95 18.61
C SER A 386 5.11 -32.45 18.84
N ILE A 387 6.02 -33.10 18.09
CA ILE A 387 6.35 -34.52 18.29
C ILE A 387 7.06 -34.73 19.64
N LEU A 388 7.98 -33.83 20.02
CA LEU A 388 8.64 -33.87 21.34
C LEU A 388 7.64 -33.72 22.49
N GLU A 389 6.67 -32.83 22.37
CA GLU A 389 5.59 -32.65 23.35
C GLU A 389 4.69 -33.89 23.46
N LEU A 390 4.48 -34.59 22.34
CA LEU A 390 3.80 -35.90 22.32
C LEU A 390 4.66 -37.06 22.85
N LYS A 391 5.94 -36.82 23.14
CA LYS A 391 6.93 -37.80 23.63
C LYS A 391 7.19 -38.98 22.69
N ASP A 392 6.98 -38.80 21.38
CA ASP A 392 7.27 -39.82 20.37
C ASP A 392 8.70 -39.65 19.82
N LEU A 393 9.67 -40.19 20.55
CA LEU A 393 11.09 -39.99 20.27
C LEU A 393 11.57 -40.67 18.98
N ASP A 394 11.01 -41.83 18.64
CA ASP A 394 11.37 -42.56 17.43
C ASP A 394 10.93 -41.78 16.19
N TRP A 395 9.69 -41.28 16.22
CA TRP A 395 9.19 -40.46 15.13
C TRP A 395 9.93 -39.13 15.03
N PHE A 396 10.28 -38.53 16.17
CA PHE A 396 11.09 -37.32 16.22
C PHE A 396 12.45 -37.52 15.54
N GLN A 397 13.18 -38.59 15.88
CA GLN A 397 14.48 -38.89 15.27
C GLN A 397 14.37 -39.07 13.76
N PHE A 398 13.40 -39.87 13.31
CA PHE A 398 13.14 -40.09 11.89
C PHE A 398 12.87 -38.76 11.14
N LYS A 399 12.04 -37.89 11.73
CA LYS A 399 11.70 -36.58 11.14
C LYS A 399 12.88 -35.63 11.14
N LEU A 400 13.64 -35.57 12.24
CA LEU A 400 14.83 -34.73 12.37
C LEU A 400 15.88 -35.09 11.32
N GLU A 401 16.14 -36.38 11.10
CA GLU A 401 17.04 -36.82 10.03
C GLU A 401 16.52 -36.44 8.65
N THR A 402 15.22 -36.62 8.40
CA THR A 402 14.59 -36.29 7.12
C THR A 402 14.71 -34.80 6.81
N ILE A 403 14.43 -33.94 7.79
CA ILE A 403 14.57 -32.48 7.68
C ILE A 403 16.03 -32.11 7.47
N SER A 404 16.95 -32.68 8.25
CA SER A 404 18.39 -32.42 8.15
C SER A 404 18.98 -32.79 6.78
N LYS A 405 18.57 -33.94 6.20
CA LYS A 405 19.00 -34.38 4.87
C LYS A 405 18.55 -33.39 3.78
N LYS A 406 17.32 -32.88 3.88
CA LYS A 406 16.76 -31.89 2.95
C LYS A 406 17.38 -30.49 3.13
N ASN A 407 17.88 -30.17 4.31
CA ASN A 407 18.40 -28.84 4.66
C ASN A 407 19.90 -28.61 4.40
N LYS A 408 20.62 -29.57 3.80
CA LYS A 408 22.03 -29.41 3.40
C LYS A 408 22.27 -28.32 2.34
N MET A 409 21.22 -27.78 1.71
CA MET A 409 21.30 -26.77 0.64
C MET A 409 20.82 -25.37 1.05
N LEU A 410 20.59 -25.11 2.33
CA LEU A 410 20.07 -23.81 2.76
C LEU A 410 21.10 -22.69 2.63
N SER A 411 20.66 -21.56 2.07
CA SER A 411 21.48 -20.36 1.88
C SER A 411 21.96 -19.76 3.20
N THR A 412 22.97 -18.90 3.13
CA THR A 412 23.51 -18.13 4.27
C THR A 412 22.49 -17.26 5.00
N GLN A 413 21.25 -17.12 4.51
CA GLN A 413 20.16 -16.35 5.11
C GLN A 413 19.46 -17.09 6.27
N TYR A 414 19.80 -18.36 6.54
CA TYR A 414 19.07 -19.22 7.49
C TYR A 414 19.90 -19.70 8.68
N ARG A 415 20.88 -18.90 9.09
CA ARG A 415 21.90 -19.31 10.09
C ARG A 415 21.28 -19.75 11.42
N ARG A 416 20.31 -19.00 11.97
CA ARG A 416 19.65 -19.36 13.25
C ARG A 416 19.01 -20.75 13.19
N MET A 417 18.09 -20.96 12.25
CA MET A 417 17.39 -22.24 12.05
C MET A 417 18.35 -23.38 11.74
N HIS A 418 19.40 -23.13 10.96
CA HIS A 418 20.42 -24.12 10.66
C HIS A 418 21.21 -24.53 11.93
N HIS A 419 21.65 -23.56 12.72
CA HIS A 419 22.33 -23.84 13.99
C HIS A 419 21.43 -24.58 14.97
N LEU A 420 20.13 -24.24 15.02
CA LEU A 420 19.16 -24.94 15.85
C LEU A 420 18.96 -26.39 15.42
N LEU A 421 18.86 -26.67 14.12
CA LEU A 421 18.74 -28.06 13.62
C LEU A 421 19.99 -28.87 13.93
N ASN A 422 21.18 -28.29 13.72
CA ASN A 422 22.43 -28.95 14.04
C ASN A 422 22.54 -29.24 15.54
N MET A 423 22.16 -28.27 16.39
CA MET A 423 22.09 -28.47 17.83
C MET A 423 21.14 -29.62 18.21
N LEU A 424 19.91 -29.64 17.66
CA LEU A 424 18.97 -30.73 17.90
C LEU A 424 19.53 -32.08 17.45
N LYS A 425 20.18 -32.13 16.28
CA LYS A 425 20.77 -33.35 15.74
C LYS A 425 21.88 -33.88 16.65
N ASP A 426 22.80 -33.02 17.06
CA ASP A 426 23.94 -33.38 17.90
C ASP A 426 23.51 -33.81 19.31
N SER A 427 22.45 -33.18 19.86
CA SER A 427 21.90 -33.55 21.17
C SER A 427 21.23 -34.92 21.21
N PHE A 428 20.84 -35.49 20.05
CA PHE A 428 20.20 -36.79 19.95
C PHE A 428 21.08 -37.90 19.36
N ILE A 429 22.22 -37.55 18.73
CA ILE A 429 23.28 -38.51 18.38
C ILE A 429 24.12 -38.71 19.64
N PRO A 430 24.10 -39.89 20.29
CA PRO A 430 24.78 -40.05 21.56
C PRO A 430 26.29 -39.96 21.35
N PRO A 431 27.03 -39.05 22.02
CA PRO A 431 28.34 -39.43 22.48
C PRO A 431 28.13 -40.38 23.66
N ILE A 432 28.84 -41.49 23.63
CA ILE A 432 29.15 -42.26 24.83
C ILE A 432 29.75 -41.25 25.83
N GLY A 433 28.98 -40.87 26.84
CA GLY A 433 29.37 -39.89 27.86
C GLY A 433 28.80 -38.50 27.65
N LYS A 434 27.77 -38.18 28.45
CA LYS A 434 27.36 -36.84 28.89
C LYS A 434 27.31 -35.74 27.82
N SER A 435 26.19 -35.65 27.10
CA SER A 435 25.68 -34.33 26.71
C SER A 435 25.21 -33.62 27.99
N ASP A 436 26.12 -32.97 28.71
CA ASP A 436 25.77 -32.20 29.90
C ASP A 436 24.79 -31.10 29.49
N ALA A 437 23.70 -30.91 30.25
CA ALA A 437 22.73 -29.82 30.03
C ALA A 437 23.41 -28.43 29.91
N LEU A 438 24.60 -28.30 30.50
CA LEU A 438 25.49 -27.16 30.36
C LEU A 438 25.97 -26.90 28.91
N GLU A 439 26.26 -27.94 28.13
CA GLU A 439 26.68 -27.79 26.73
C GLU A 439 25.52 -27.33 25.85
N ILE A 440 24.32 -27.90 26.06
CA ILE A 440 23.10 -27.44 25.38
C ILE A 440 22.83 -25.97 25.72
N SER A 441 22.96 -25.60 27.00
CA SER A 441 22.81 -24.21 27.45
C SER A 441 23.80 -23.27 26.75
N LYS A 442 25.09 -23.64 26.66
CA LYS A 442 26.12 -22.86 25.94
C LYS A 442 25.82 -22.71 24.45
N ARG A 443 25.30 -23.75 23.80
CA ARG A 443 24.92 -23.70 22.37
C ARG A 443 23.71 -22.79 22.16
N VAL A 444 22.71 -22.85 23.05
CA VAL A 444 21.57 -21.92 23.02
C VAL A 444 22.03 -20.48 23.20
N GLU A 445 22.90 -20.23 24.17
CA GLU A 445 23.49 -18.91 24.43
C GLU A 445 24.29 -18.38 23.22
N PHE A 446 25.08 -19.23 22.56
CA PHE A 446 25.76 -18.90 21.31
C PHE A 446 24.79 -18.48 20.20
N ILE A 447 23.68 -19.22 20.02
CA ILE A 447 22.68 -18.90 18.99
C ILE A 447 21.97 -17.58 19.34
N GLU A 448 21.58 -17.36 20.59
CA GLU A 448 20.97 -16.10 21.02
C GLU A 448 21.90 -14.90 20.85
N THR A 449 23.20 -15.07 21.10
CA THR A 449 24.17 -13.99 20.98
C THR A 449 24.44 -13.61 19.52
N ASN A 450 24.59 -14.61 18.64
CA ASN A 450 25.01 -14.38 17.25
C ASN A 450 23.82 -14.23 16.28
N PHE A 451 22.70 -14.85 16.60
CA PHE A 451 21.49 -14.89 15.76
C PHE A 451 20.23 -14.68 16.61
N PRO A 452 20.12 -13.53 17.31
CA PRO A 452 19.04 -13.28 18.27
C PRO A 452 17.67 -13.31 17.62
N TRP A 453 16.70 -13.88 18.34
CA TRP A 453 15.30 -13.87 17.94
C TRP A 453 14.79 -12.44 17.73
N HIS A 454 13.86 -12.26 16.79
CA HIS A 454 13.24 -10.97 16.52
C HIS A 454 11.73 -11.07 16.78
N PRO A 455 11.14 -10.27 17.71
CA PRO A 455 9.72 -10.40 18.05
C PRO A 455 8.76 -10.19 16.86
N LEU A 456 9.13 -9.33 15.91
CA LEU A 456 8.38 -9.10 14.67
C LEU A 456 8.90 -9.92 13.48
N GLY A 457 9.75 -10.93 13.72
CA GLY A 457 10.22 -11.84 12.68
C GLY A 457 9.19 -12.92 12.34
N ILE A 458 9.56 -13.81 11.41
CA ILE A 458 8.69 -14.95 11.05
C ILE A 458 8.43 -15.91 12.22
N GLU A 459 9.38 -15.99 13.14
CA GLU A 459 9.28 -16.75 14.38
C GLU A 459 8.38 -15.97 15.37
N ILE A 460 7.10 -16.33 15.48
CA ILE A 460 6.20 -15.60 16.37
C ILE A 460 6.42 -15.90 17.87
N PHE A 461 7.20 -16.93 18.19
CA PHE A 461 7.68 -17.24 19.53
C PHE A 461 9.16 -17.60 19.50
N ASP A 462 9.81 -17.48 20.66
CA ASP A 462 11.22 -17.83 20.82
C ASP A 462 11.41 -19.35 20.86
N ILE A 463 11.78 -19.92 19.71
CA ILE A 463 12.04 -21.35 19.54
C ILE A 463 13.20 -21.83 20.42
N ASN A 464 14.21 -20.99 20.67
CA ASN A 464 15.35 -21.36 21.50
C ASN A 464 14.91 -21.61 22.94
N LYS A 465 14.06 -20.73 23.46
CA LYS A 465 13.47 -20.90 24.79
C LYS A 465 12.64 -22.17 24.90
N THR A 466 11.83 -22.47 23.88
CA THR A 466 11.02 -23.70 23.85
C THR A 466 11.89 -24.96 23.80
N ILE A 467 12.90 -25.00 22.93
CA ILE A 467 13.81 -26.14 22.81
C ILE A 467 14.65 -26.31 24.07
N GLY A 468 15.18 -25.22 24.62
CA GLY A 468 15.96 -25.23 25.86
C GLY A 468 15.18 -25.76 27.07
N TYR A 469 13.86 -25.59 27.11
CA TYR A 469 12.99 -26.17 28.12
C TYR A 469 12.71 -27.67 27.89
N LEU A 470 12.44 -28.05 26.63
CA LEU A 470 11.97 -29.40 26.30
C LEU A 470 13.07 -30.46 26.25
N LEU A 471 14.28 -30.09 25.81
CA LEU A 471 15.39 -31.04 25.67
C LEU A 471 15.84 -31.67 27.00
N PRO A 472 16.08 -30.90 28.09
CA PRO A 472 16.51 -31.49 29.36
C PRO A 472 15.45 -32.42 29.96
N LEU A 473 14.16 -32.04 29.87
CA LEU A 473 13.04 -32.81 30.43
C LEU A 473 12.87 -34.18 29.76
N ASN A 474 13.10 -34.26 28.45
CA ASN A 474 12.97 -35.50 27.68
C ASN A 474 14.25 -36.37 27.68
N LEU A 475 15.41 -35.81 28.07
CA LEU A 475 16.64 -36.58 28.27
C LEU A 475 16.67 -37.26 29.65
N ILE A 476 16.01 -36.68 30.67
CA ILE A 476 15.90 -37.25 32.02
C ILE A 476 14.88 -38.42 32.08
N SER A 477 13.92 -38.45 31.17
CA SER A 477 12.87 -39.50 31.11
C SER A 477 13.27 -40.76 30.33
N ARG A 478 14.54 -40.87 29.90
CA ARG A 478 15.06 -42.13 29.34
C ARG A 478 15.29 -43.13 30.49
N PRO A 479 14.64 -44.30 30.47
CA PRO A 479 14.90 -45.36 31.45
C PRO A 479 16.32 -45.91 31.34
#